data_AF-A0A537A6K3-F1
#
_entry.id   AF-A0A537A6K3-F1
#
_cell.length_a   1.000
_cell.length_b   1.000
_cell.length_c   1.000
_cell.angle_alpha   90.00
_cell.angle_beta   90.00
_cell.angle_gamma   90.00
#
_symmetry.space_group_name_H-M   'P 1'
#
loop_
_entity.id
_entity.type
_entity.pdbx_description
1 polymer ?
#
loop_
_entity_poly.entity_id
_entity_poly.type
_entity_poly.pdbx_seq_one_letter_code
_entity_poly.pdbx_strand_id
1 'polypeptide(L)'
;MARASVHSRGLAQPIDPNRLLAVVAEVAREARPHVDAYVALDSSLERDLGLDSLARVELVLRLEREFAASLPEQALASSETPRDLLRFVLASAGQAPQSADRTVASLVQTEGVRPPDHAKTLTEALE
;
A
#
# COMPACT_ATOMS: atom_id res chain seq x y z
N MET A 1 -27.54 33.57 24.73
CA MET A 1 -26.07 33.77 24.83
C MET A 1 -25.38 32.47 24.45
N ALA A 2 -24.56 32.53 23.40
CA ALA A 2 -23.82 31.39 22.84
C ALA A 2 -22.65 30.99 23.75
N ARG A 3 -22.38 29.68 23.87
CA ARG A 3 -21.05 29.19 24.25
C ARG A 3 -20.64 28.11 23.26
N ALA A 4 -19.46 28.35 22.70
CA ALA A 4 -18.94 27.73 21.51
C ALA A 4 -18.57 26.26 21.72
N SER A 5 -18.88 25.47 20.70
CA SER A 5 -18.39 24.13 20.45
C SER A 5 -16.86 24.12 20.47
N VAL A 6 -16.27 23.45 21.46
CA VAL A 6 -14.86 23.07 21.39
C VAL A 6 -14.80 21.84 20.49
N HIS A 7 -14.58 22.07 19.20
CA HIS A 7 -14.15 21.02 18.29
C HIS A 7 -12.74 20.59 18.75
N SER A 8 -12.66 19.47 19.46
CA SER A 8 -11.42 18.73 19.63
C SER A 8 -10.95 18.24 18.26
N ARG A 9 -10.24 19.12 17.55
CA ARG A 9 -9.48 18.79 16.35
C ARG A 9 -8.43 17.77 16.78
N GLY A 10 -8.68 16.49 16.48
CA GLY A 10 -7.78 15.39 16.80
C GLY A 10 -6.37 15.72 16.35
N LEU A 11 -5.42 15.70 17.29
CA LEU A 11 -4.01 15.81 16.96
C LEU A 11 -3.69 14.60 16.08
N ALA A 12 -3.28 14.85 14.82
CA ALA A 12 -2.77 13.79 13.96
C ALA A 12 -1.71 13.02 14.75
N GLN A 13 -1.94 11.72 14.97
CA GLN A 13 -1.03 10.91 15.76
C GLN A 13 0.34 10.95 15.08
N PRO A 14 1.44 11.20 15.82
CA PRO A 14 2.76 11.24 15.21
C PRO A 14 3.06 9.88 14.57
N ILE A 15 3.52 9.90 13.31
CA ILE A 15 3.93 8.70 12.59
C ILE A 15 5.15 8.12 13.31
N ASP A 16 4.99 6.94 13.90
CA ASP A 16 6.04 6.21 14.61
C ASP A 16 6.77 5.25 13.67
N PRO A 17 8.09 5.42 13.45
CA PRO A 17 8.89 4.49 12.64
C PRO A 17 8.81 3.04 13.10
N ASN A 18 8.66 2.77 14.40
CA ASN A 18 8.57 1.42 14.93
C ASN A 18 7.28 0.72 14.51
N ARG A 19 6.18 1.47 14.36
CA ARG A 19 4.92 0.93 13.83
C ARG A 19 5.06 0.52 12.37
N LEU A 20 5.75 1.35 11.57
CA LEU A 20 6.04 1.01 10.18
C LEU A 20 6.91 -0.26 10.09
N LEU A 21 7.96 -0.35 10.90
CA LEU A 21 8.82 -1.55 10.94
C LEU A 21 8.05 -2.79 11.40
N ALA A 22 7.09 -2.66 12.31
CA ALA A 22 6.22 -3.77 12.72
C ALA A 22 5.37 -4.29 11.56
N VAL A 23 4.74 -3.40 10.78
CA VAL A 23 3.98 -3.78 9.57
C VAL A 23 4.89 -4.46 8.54
N VAL A 24 6.10 -3.93 8.33
CA VAL A 24 7.09 -4.56 7.43
C VAL A 24 7.46 -5.96 7.90
N ALA A 25 7.70 -6.14 9.20
CA ALA A 25 8.03 -7.44 9.78
C ALA A 25 6.88 -8.45 9.67
N GLU A 26 5.64 -8.01 9.85
CA GLU A 26 4.47 -8.86 9.65
C GLU A 26 4.39 -9.38 8.21
N VAL A 27 4.49 -8.49 7.22
CA VAL A 27 4.46 -8.87 5.79
C VAL A 27 5.65 -9.77 5.44
N ALA A 28 6.86 -9.47 5.94
CA ALA A 28 8.04 -10.30 5.69
C ALA A 28 7.87 -11.72 6.25
N ARG A 29 7.31 -11.86 7.46
CA ARG A 29 7.03 -13.15 8.07
C ARG A 29 5.96 -13.93 7.32
N GLU A 30 4.93 -13.27 6.80
CA GLU A 30 3.89 -13.91 6.00
C GLU A 30 4.43 -14.38 4.64
N ALA A 31 5.27 -13.57 4.00
CA ALA A 31 5.93 -13.94 2.75
C ALA A 31 6.93 -15.08 2.92
N ARG A 32 7.66 -15.11 4.05
CA ARG A 32 8.71 -16.11 4.32
C ARG A 32 8.67 -16.62 5.77
N PRO A 33 7.71 -17.51 6.13
CA PRO A 33 7.47 -17.94 7.52
C PRO A 33 8.63 -18.66 8.21
N HIS A 34 9.59 -19.17 7.44
CA HIS A 34 10.73 -19.92 7.94
C HIS A 34 12.03 -19.10 7.97
N VAL A 35 11.96 -17.80 7.66
CA VAL A 35 13.11 -16.90 7.64
C VAL A 35 12.93 -15.87 8.75
N ASP A 36 13.86 -15.85 9.71
CA ASP A 36 13.91 -14.80 10.73
C ASP A 36 14.68 -13.60 10.18
N ALA A 37 13.96 -12.65 9.60
CA ALA A 37 14.53 -11.48 8.95
C ALA A 37 14.70 -10.33 9.96
N TYR A 38 15.91 -9.79 10.06
CA TYR A 38 16.15 -8.56 10.82
C TYR A 38 15.64 -7.35 10.03
N VAL A 39 14.55 -6.76 10.51
CA VAL A 39 13.90 -5.60 9.88
C VAL A 39 14.42 -4.32 10.50
N ALA A 40 15.12 -3.51 9.69
CA ALA A 40 15.57 -2.17 10.03
C ALA A 40 15.18 -1.18 8.93
N LEU A 41 15.29 0.12 9.24
CA LEU A 41 14.96 1.18 8.28
C LEU A 41 15.76 1.13 6.98
N ASP A 42 16.97 0.57 7.04
CA ASP A 42 17.90 0.43 5.91
C ASP A 42 17.87 -0.94 5.23
N SER A 43 17.09 -1.90 5.75
CA SER A 43 17.00 -3.24 5.15
C SER A 43 16.40 -3.13 3.75
N SER A 44 17.02 -3.76 2.75
CA SER A 44 16.47 -3.87 1.41
C SER A 44 15.17 -4.68 1.44
N LEU A 45 14.07 -4.09 0.96
CA LEU A 45 12.77 -4.76 0.90
C LEU A 45 12.85 -6.08 0.11
N GLU A 46 13.61 -6.11 -0.97
CA GLU A 46 13.76 -7.29 -1.82
C GLU A 46 14.94 -8.16 -1.40
N ARG A 47 16.16 -7.61 -1.28
CA ARG A 47 17.35 -8.45 -1.06
C ARG A 47 17.43 -9.01 0.35
N ASP A 48 17.11 -8.20 1.35
CA ASP A 48 17.20 -8.60 2.75
C ASP A 48 15.88 -9.20 3.23
N LEU A 49 14.76 -8.52 2.93
CA LEU A 49 13.42 -8.89 3.41
C LEU A 49 12.64 -9.77 2.44
N GLY A 50 13.10 -9.96 1.19
CA GLY A 50 12.52 -10.87 0.20
C GLY A 50 11.05 -10.63 -0.09
N LEU A 51 10.66 -9.37 0.00
CA LEU A 51 9.35 -8.91 -0.42
C LEU A 51 9.37 -8.79 -1.94
N ASP A 52 8.68 -9.71 -2.60
CA ASP A 52 8.42 -9.65 -4.02
C ASP A 52 7.46 -8.49 -4.38
N SER A 53 7.14 -8.35 -5.66
CA SER A 53 6.23 -7.30 -6.14
C SER A 53 4.86 -7.35 -5.47
N LEU A 54 4.31 -8.53 -5.18
CA LEU A 54 2.99 -8.68 -4.57
C LEU A 54 3.03 -8.30 -3.09
N ALA A 55 4.03 -8.81 -2.36
CA ALA A 55 4.25 -8.47 -0.95
C ALA A 55 4.51 -6.97 -0.76
N ARG A 56 5.18 -6.32 -1.72
CA ARG A 56 5.37 -4.86 -1.70
C ARG A 56 4.08 -4.08 -1.94
N VAL A 57 3.20 -4.54 -2.84
CA VAL A 57 1.86 -3.96 -3.03
C VAL A 57 1.05 -4.07 -1.74
N GLU A 58 1.03 -5.26 -1.14
CA GLU A 58 0.34 -5.49 0.13
C GLU A 58 0.90 -4.62 1.26
N LEU A 59 2.22 -4.51 1.38
CA LEU A 59 2.88 -3.66 2.36
C LEU A 59 2.40 -2.21 2.26
N VAL A 60 2.38 -1.64 1.04
CA VAL A 60 1.89 -0.28 0.80
C VAL A 60 0.43 -0.13 1.26
N LEU A 61 -0.44 -1.07 0.89
CA LEU A 61 -1.86 -1.04 1.28
C LEU A 61 -2.06 -1.14 2.81
N ARG A 62 -1.24 -1.93 3.51
CA ARG A 62 -1.29 -2.02 4.99
C ARG A 62 -0.78 -0.73 5.63
N LEU A 63 0.27 -0.12 5.11
CA LEU A 63 0.79 1.17 5.59
C LEU A 63 -0.22 2.31 5.41
N GLU A 64 -0.90 2.37 4.25
CA GLU A 64 -1.98 3.35 4.02
C GLU A 64 -3.09 3.23 5.07
N ARG A 65 -3.49 1.99 5.41
CA ARG A 65 -4.51 1.74 6.45
C ARG A 65 -4.00 2.09 7.85
N GLU A 66 -2.81 1.64 8.22
CA GLU A 66 -2.21 1.85 9.54
C GLU A 66 -2.03 3.35 9.85
N PHE A 67 -1.59 4.12 8.86
CA PHE A 67 -1.29 5.55 9.03
C PHE A 67 -2.40 6.49 8.54
N ALA A 68 -3.55 5.94 8.11
CA ALA A 68 -4.64 6.69 7.49
C ALA A 68 -4.15 7.65 6.39
N ALA A 69 -3.20 7.19 5.58
CA ALA A 69 -2.51 7.94 4.54
C ALA A 69 -2.90 7.44 3.14
N SER A 70 -2.64 8.25 2.11
CA SER A 70 -2.61 7.79 0.72
C SER A 70 -1.20 7.95 0.19
N LEU A 71 -0.60 6.83 -0.23
CA LEU A 71 0.75 6.78 -0.77
C LEU A 71 0.67 6.86 -2.30
N PRO A 72 1.50 7.69 -2.95
CA PRO A 72 1.53 7.76 -4.40
C PRO A 72 2.11 6.47 -5.00
N GLU A 73 1.84 6.18 -6.28
CA GLU A 73 2.37 4.99 -6.99
C GLU A 73 3.91 4.89 -6.92
N GLN A 74 4.57 6.04 -6.86
CA GLN A 74 6.01 6.17 -6.66
C GLN A 74 6.50 5.49 -5.37
N ALA A 75 5.68 5.40 -4.33
CA ALA A 75 6.03 4.67 -3.11
C ALA A 75 6.27 3.19 -3.40
N LEU A 76 5.49 2.57 -4.29
CA LEU A 76 5.72 1.20 -4.73
C LEU A 76 6.91 1.10 -5.67
N ALA A 77 7.02 2.01 -6.64
CA ALA A 77 8.00 1.94 -7.73
C ALA A 77 9.44 2.30 -7.31
N SER A 78 9.60 3.18 -6.31
CA SER A 78 10.91 3.76 -5.96
C SER A 78 11.43 3.41 -4.57
N SER A 79 10.59 2.85 -3.69
CA SER A 79 11.06 2.48 -2.35
C SER A 79 11.91 1.22 -2.40
N GLU A 80 13.16 1.30 -1.95
CA GLU A 80 14.03 0.14 -1.81
C GLU A 80 14.14 -0.32 -0.36
N THR A 81 13.78 0.55 0.59
CA THR A 81 13.91 0.34 2.03
C THR A 81 12.66 0.81 2.80
N PRO A 82 12.43 0.31 4.04
CA PRO A 82 11.38 0.85 4.91
C PRO A 82 11.52 2.35 5.19
N ARG A 83 12.73 2.91 5.18
CA ARG A 83 12.95 4.36 5.29
C ARG A 83 12.32 5.12 4.13
N ASP A 84 12.39 4.59 2.91
CA ASP A 84 11.78 5.24 1.74
C ASP A 84 10.27 5.31 1.90
N LEU A 85 9.66 4.20 2.30
CA LEU A 85 8.22 4.15 2.61
C LEU A 85 7.86 5.13 3.73
N LEU A 86 8.66 5.20 4.80
CA LEU A 86 8.46 6.14 5.89
C LEU A 86 8.47 7.61 5.40
N ARG A 87 9.36 7.96 4.46
CA ARG A 87 9.38 9.31 3.87
C ARG A 87 8.08 9.62 3.12
N PHE A 88 7.53 8.65 2.38
CA PHE A 88 6.24 8.83 1.71
C PHE A 88 5.09 8.96 2.72
N VAL A 89 5.06 8.13 3.77
CA VAL A 89 4.04 8.21 4.83
C VAL A 89 4.08 9.57 5.54
N LEU A 90 5.29 10.05 5.87
CA LEU A 90 5.49 11.38 6.47
C LEU A 90 5.06 12.51 5.52
N ALA A 91 5.33 12.39 4.22
CA ALA A 91 4.92 13.38 3.23
C ALA A 91 3.40 13.40 3.01
N SER A 92 2.71 12.28 3.22
CA SER A 92 1.25 12.18 3.14
C SER A 92 0.53 12.61 4.42
N ALA A 93 1.27 12.90 5.51
CA ALA A 93 0.71 13.32 6.78
C ALA A 93 -0.03 14.68 6.63
N GLY A 94 -1.35 14.62 6.56
CA GLY A 94 -2.21 15.80 6.35
C GLY A 94 -2.93 15.84 5.00
N GLN A 95 -2.59 14.95 4.07
CA GLN A 95 -3.43 14.63 2.91
C GLN A 95 -4.42 13.55 3.33
N ALA A 96 -5.71 13.90 3.40
CA ALA A 96 -6.78 12.93 3.58
C ALA A 96 -6.64 11.84 2.51
N PRO A 97 -6.90 10.55 2.83
CA PRO A 97 -6.77 9.47 1.88
C PRO A 97 -7.70 9.75 0.70
N GLN A 98 -7.14 10.18 -0.42
CA GLN A 98 -7.89 10.37 -1.64
C GLN A 98 -8.05 8.99 -2.25
N SER A 99 -9.02 8.26 -1.69
CA SER A 99 -9.43 6.89 -2.00
C SER A 99 -8.94 6.40 -3.38
N ALA A 100 -8.21 5.28 -3.34
CA ALA A 100 -7.88 4.40 -4.46
C ALA A 100 -9.09 4.02 -5.37
N ASP A 101 -10.31 4.40 -4.97
CA ASP A 101 -11.55 4.34 -5.73
C ASP A 101 -11.46 5.05 -7.10
N ARG A 102 -10.65 6.12 -7.21
CA ARG A 102 -10.48 6.80 -8.51
C ARG A 102 -9.74 5.97 -9.55
N THR A 103 -8.83 5.08 -9.16
CA THR A 103 -8.05 4.28 -10.12
C THR A 103 -8.94 3.24 -10.79
N VAL A 104 -9.81 2.57 -10.02
CA VAL A 104 -10.78 1.61 -10.57
C VAL A 104 -11.88 2.33 -11.38
N ALA A 105 -12.40 3.45 -10.89
CA ALA A 105 -13.40 4.25 -11.61
C ALA A 105 -12.86 4.88 -12.91
N SER A 106 -11.55 5.16 -12.99
CA SER A 106 -10.90 5.65 -14.21
C SER A 106 -10.68 4.54 -15.25
N LEU A 107 -10.39 3.32 -14.80
CA LEU A 107 -10.26 2.15 -15.69
C LEU A 107 -11.62 1.71 -16.28
N VAL A 108 -12.71 1.83 -15.51
CA VAL A 108 -14.07 1.51 -15.99
C VAL A 108 -14.59 2.53 -17.02
N GLN A 109 -14.11 3.78 -16.97
CA GLN A 109 -14.57 4.81 -17.90
C GLN A 109 -13.83 4.80 -19.25
N THR A 110 -12.65 4.18 -19.35
CA THR A 110 -11.84 4.25 -20.58
C THR A 110 -12.08 3.13 -21.57
N GLU A 111 -12.75 2.02 -21.20
CA GLU A 111 -13.00 0.94 -22.15
C GLU A 111 -14.39 0.35 -21.96
N GLY A 112 -15.29 0.70 -22.89
CA GLY A 112 -16.42 -0.14 -23.24
C GLY A 112 -15.91 -1.47 -23.81
N VAL A 113 -15.52 -2.37 -22.91
CA VAL A 113 -15.25 -3.77 -23.26
C VAL A 113 -16.60 -4.41 -23.56
N ARG A 114 -16.96 -4.50 -24.84
CA ARG A 114 -17.98 -5.45 -25.26
C ARG A 114 -17.45 -6.85 -24.93
N PRO A 115 -18.21 -7.70 -24.22
CA PRO A 115 -17.82 -9.10 -24.08
C PRO A 115 -17.68 -9.70 -25.48
N PRO A 116 -16.62 -10.50 -25.75
CA PRO A 116 -16.53 -11.21 -27.02
C PRO A 116 -17.65 -12.24 -27.08
N ASP A 117 -18.63 -12.05 -27.96
CA ASP A 117 -19.78 -12.96 -28.14
C ASP A 117 -19.38 -14.35 -28.68
N HIS A 118 -18.08 -14.57 -28.98
CA HIS A 118 -17.55 -15.82 -29.53
C HIS A 118 -16.17 -16.17 -28.95
N ALA A 119 -16.09 -16.40 -27.64
CA ALA A 119 -14.99 -17.21 -27.10
C ALA A 119 -15.34 -18.69 -27.33
N LYS A 120 -14.81 -19.29 -28.40
CA LYS A 120 -14.75 -20.76 -28.49
C LYS A 120 -13.85 -21.27 -27.38
N THR A 121 -14.33 -22.25 -26.62
CA THR A 121 -13.62 -22.79 -25.47
C THR A 121 -12.31 -23.46 -25.88
N LEU A 122 -11.31 -23.38 -24.99
CA LEU A 122 -9.92 -23.87 -25.12
C LEU A 122 -9.75 -25.37 -25.44
N THR A 123 -10.84 -26.10 -25.61
CA THR A 123 -10.86 -27.53 -25.93
C THR A 123 -10.79 -27.82 -27.43
N GLU A 124 -11.01 -26.85 -28.33
CA GLU A 124 -10.98 -27.07 -29.79
C GLU A 124 -9.63 -26.77 -30.47
N ALA A 125 -8.60 -26.31 -29.75
CA ALA A 125 -7.30 -25.92 -30.34
C ALA A 125 -6.25 -27.04 -30.37
N LEU A 126 -6.64 -28.29 -30.10
CA LEU A 126 -5.71 -29.43 -29.97
C LEU A 126 -5.92 -30.54 -31.01
N GLU A 127 -6.61 -30.27 -32.12
CA GLU A 127 -6.63 -31.17 -33.29
C GLU A 127 -5.81 -30.62 -34.45
#